data_AF-A0A6A2YEX8-F1
#
_entry.id   AF-A0A6A2YEX8-F1
#
_cell.length_a   1.000
_cell.length_b   1.000
_cell.length_c   1.000
_cell.angle_alpha   90.00
_cell.angle_beta   90.00
_cell.angle_gamma   90.00
#
_symmetry.space_group_name_H-M   'P 1'
#
loop_
_entity.id
_entity.type
_entity.pdbx_description
1 polymer ?
#
loop_
_entity_poly.entity_id
_entity_poly.type
_entity_poly.pdbx_seq_one_letter_code
_entity_poly.pdbx_strand_id
1 'polypeptide(L)'
;METFYVGSAEDETYDHLLESVLVGPVNVGTYRFAFQAISTDAAKTPDTSRIREEDVIGVTVLLLICSYLGQEFVRVGYYANNDYDDEQLREEPPPKVLIEKIRRNILSDKPMVTKFLHKFPP
;
A
#
# COMPACT_ATOMS: atom_id res chain seq x y z
N MET A 1 -0.97 -11.04 7.77
CA MET A 1 -1.33 -10.23 6.59
C MET A 1 -0.80 -8.85 6.85
N GLU A 2 0.02 -8.36 5.92
CA GLU A 2 0.73 -7.12 6.07
C GLU A 2 0.40 -6.24 4.87
N THR A 3 0.24 -4.93 5.09
CA THR A 3 0.09 -3.97 3.99
C THR A 3 1.20 -2.95 4.03
N PHE A 4 1.81 -2.75 2.87
CA PHE A 4 2.90 -1.82 2.67
C PHE A 4 2.50 -0.75 1.67
N TYR A 5 2.99 0.46 1.91
CA TYR A 5 3.05 1.52 0.92
C TYR A 5 4.48 1.63 0.42
N VAL A 6 4.67 1.56 -0.89
CA VAL A 6 6.00 1.68 -1.50
C VAL A 6 6.37 3.17 -1.56
N GLY A 7 7.35 3.58 -0.75
CA GLY A 7 7.76 4.98 -0.67
C GLY A 7 8.70 5.40 -1.80
N SER A 8 9.40 4.45 -2.43
CA SER A 8 10.19 4.68 -3.64
C SER A 8 10.24 3.41 -4.46
N ALA A 9 10.16 3.53 -5.79
CA ALA A 9 10.23 2.37 -6.68
C ALA A 9 11.64 1.75 -6.75
N GLU A 10 12.67 2.50 -6.35
CA GLU A 10 14.07 2.13 -6.49
C GLU A 10 14.70 1.57 -5.21
N ASP A 11 14.07 1.81 -4.05
CA ASP A 11 14.67 1.54 -2.74
C ASP A 11 13.61 1.11 -1.72
N GLU A 12 13.66 -0.18 -1.35
CA GLU A 12 12.73 -0.80 -0.39
C GLU A 12 12.88 -0.26 1.04
N THR A 13 13.95 0.47 1.37
CA THR A 13 14.10 1.08 2.71
C THR A 13 13.09 2.20 2.96
N TYR A 14 12.46 2.69 1.88
CA TYR A 14 11.36 3.64 1.88
C TYR A 14 9.98 2.95 1.98
N ASP A 15 9.92 1.61 2.08
CA ASP A 15 8.65 0.91 2.25
C ASP A 15 8.10 1.10 3.65
N HIS A 16 6.81 1.44 3.72
CA HIS A 16 6.12 1.72 4.96
C HIS A 16 5.15 0.59 5.26
N LEU A 17 5.42 -0.20 6.29
CA LEU A 17 4.44 -1.11 6.87
C LEU A 17 3.30 -0.28 7.49
N LEU A 18 2.11 -0.34 6.89
CA LEU A 18 0.93 0.38 7.35
C LEU A 18 0.13 -0.40 8.39
N GLU A 19 0.06 -1.72 8.23
CA GLU A 19 -0.71 -2.59 9.11
C GLU A 19 -0.20 -4.03 9.03
N SER A 20 -0.22 -4.73 10.17
CA SER A 20 0.09 -6.15 10.28
C SER A 20 -0.90 -6.85 11.20
N VAL A 21 -1.71 -7.74 10.62
CA VAL A 21 -2.76 -8.47 11.35
C VAL A 21 -2.53 -9.98 11.22
N LEU A 22 -2.67 -10.66 12.35
CA LEU A 22 -2.75 -12.12 12.41
C LEU A 22 -4.21 -12.56 12.27
N VAL A 23 -4.46 -13.52 11.39
CA VAL A 23 -5.77 -14.14 11.20
C VAL A 23 -5.68 -15.58 11.65
N GLY A 24 -6.39 -15.92 12.73
CA GLY A 24 -6.41 -17.28 13.24
C GLY A 24 -7.28 -17.44 14.49
N PRO A 25 -7.68 -18.68 14.80
CA PRO A 25 -7.49 -19.90 14.01
C PRO A 25 -8.37 -19.91 12.73
N VAL A 26 -7.90 -20.58 11.68
CA VAL A 26 -8.61 -20.70 10.38
C VAL A 26 -9.06 -22.15 10.20
N ASN A 27 -10.37 -22.37 10.16
CA ASN A 27 -10.96 -23.69 9.86
C ASN A 27 -11.18 -23.83 8.35
N VAL A 28 -11.53 -25.03 7.89
CA VAL A 28 -11.92 -25.24 6.48
C VAL A 28 -13.21 -24.47 6.20
N GLY A 29 -13.18 -23.58 5.23
CA GLY A 29 -14.34 -22.77 4.85
C GLY A 29 -13.96 -21.54 4.02
N THR A 30 -14.97 -20.72 3.74
CA THR A 30 -14.79 -19.41 3.10
C THR A 30 -14.94 -18.31 4.15
N TYR A 31 -13.99 -17.38 4.18
CA TYR A 31 -13.98 -16.26 5.12
C TYR A 31 -14.07 -14.93 4.37
N ARG A 32 -14.70 -13.96 5.02
CA ARG A 32 -14.68 -12.55 4.62
C ARG A 32 -14.49 -11.72 5.89
N PHE A 33 -13.53 -10.81 5.86
CA PHE A 33 -13.29 -9.84 6.92
C PHE A 33 -12.89 -8.51 6.29
N ALA A 34 -13.06 -7.43 7.06
CA ALA A 34 -12.52 -6.14 6.69
C ALA A 34 -11.09 -6.02 7.21
N PHE A 35 -10.17 -5.61 6.34
CA PHE A 35 -8.79 -5.30 6.70
C PHE A 35 -8.58 -3.80 6.45
N GLN A 36 -8.38 -3.04 7.53
CA GLN A 36 -8.31 -1.57 7.47
C GLN A 36 -6.89 -1.10 7.80
N ALA A 37 -6.11 -0.82 6.76
CA ALA A 37 -4.72 -0.37 6.88
C ALA A 37 -4.52 1.14 6.60
N ILE A 38 -5.56 1.83 6.13
CA ILE A 38 -5.53 3.28 5.91
C ILE A 38 -6.70 3.86 6.70
N SER A 39 -6.42 4.72 7.66
CA SER A 39 -7.44 5.41 8.46
C SER A 39 -7.00 6.84 8.77
N THR A 40 -7.87 7.62 9.41
CA THR A 40 -7.55 8.96 9.95
C THR A 40 -6.54 8.93 11.10
N ASP A 41 -6.09 7.74 11.52
CA ASP A 41 -4.99 7.58 12.45
C ASP A 41 -3.67 7.89 11.74
N ALA A 42 -2.92 8.86 12.26
CA ALA A 42 -1.61 9.24 11.75
C ALA A 42 -0.64 8.05 11.72
N ALA A 43 -0.83 7.05 12.60
CA ALA A 43 -0.02 5.84 12.62
C ALA A 43 -0.29 4.88 11.43
N LYS A 44 -1.43 5.02 10.74
CA LYS A 44 -1.84 4.17 9.60
C LYS A 44 -1.89 4.95 8.27
N THR A 45 -1.24 6.09 8.23
CA THR A 45 -1.00 6.88 7.02
C THR A 45 0.49 6.76 6.68
N PRO A 46 0.88 6.61 5.40
CA PRO A 46 2.30 6.63 5.04
C PRO A 46 2.95 7.91 5.59
N ASP A 47 4.06 7.75 6.32
CA ASP A 47 4.81 8.88 6.86
C ASP A 47 5.45 9.68 5.71
N THR A 48 4.84 10.79 5.33
CA THR A 48 5.29 11.57 4.17
C THR A 48 6.67 12.19 4.36
N SER A 49 7.19 12.28 5.59
CA SER A 49 8.56 12.75 5.84
C SER A 49 9.63 11.73 5.42
N ARG A 50 9.22 10.47 5.25
CA ARG A 50 10.06 9.35 4.84
C ARG A 50 9.89 9.00 3.37
N ILE A 51 9.14 9.78 2.59
CA ILE A 51 9.01 9.64 1.13
C ILE A 51 9.91 10.69 0.48
N ARG A 52 10.64 10.33 -0.58
CA ARG A 52 11.44 11.30 -1.33
C ARG A 52 10.52 12.29 -2.02
N GLU A 53 10.92 13.56 -2.11
CA GLU A 53 10.05 14.63 -2.63
C GLU A 53 9.59 14.34 -4.07
N GLU A 54 10.47 13.75 -4.88
CA GLU A 54 10.20 13.31 -6.24
C GLU A 54 9.21 12.13 -6.35
N ASP A 55 9.04 11.33 -5.29
CA ASP A 55 8.17 10.15 -5.26
C ASP A 55 6.80 10.43 -4.61
N VAL A 56 6.58 11.66 -4.12
CA VAL A 56 5.32 12.03 -3.45
C VAL A 56 4.15 12.13 -4.44
N ILE A 57 4.39 12.73 -5.61
CA ILE A 57 3.40 12.88 -6.70
C ILE A 57 3.68 11.84 -7.78
N GLY A 58 2.61 11.30 -8.36
CA GLY A 58 2.66 10.29 -9.42
C GLY A 58 2.23 8.91 -8.94
N VAL A 59 2.66 7.89 -9.67
CA VAL A 59 2.21 6.51 -9.46
C VAL A 59 3.16 5.77 -8.53
N THR A 60 2.59 5.14 -7.51
CA THR A 60 3.26 4.19 -6.62
C THR A 60 2.42 2.92 -6.46
N VAL A 61 2.83 2.02 -5.55
CA VAL A 61 2.21 0.72 -5.30
C VAL A 61 1.83 0.57 -3.83
N LEU A 62 0.63 0.05 -3.60
CA LEU A 62 0.22 -0.55 -2.34
C LEU A 62 0.33 -2.07 -2.44
N LEU A 63 0.99 -2.70 -1.48
CA LEU A 63 1.19 -4.15 -1.45
C LEU A 63 0.45 -4.76 -0.27
N LEU A 64 -0.37 -5.77 -0.53
CA LEU A 64 -0.91 -6.67 0.48
C LEU A 64 -0.16 -7.99 0.40
N ILE A 65 0.53 -8.34 1.48
CA ILE A 65 1.33 -9.56 1.61
C ILE A 65 0.65 -10.51 2.58
N CYS A 66 0.47 -11.75 2.14
CA CYS A 66 -0.05 -12.84 2.93
C CYS A 66 1.04 -13.90 3.13
N SER A 67 1.36 -14.14 4.40
CA SER A 67 2.37 -15.11 4.82
C SER A 67 1.77 -16.12 5.79
N TYR A 68 2.22 -17.37 5.68
CA TYR A 68 1.88 -18.44 6.59
C TYR A 68 3.18 -19.06 7.12
N LEU A 69 3.33 -19.12 8.45
CA LEU A 69 4.57 -19.51 9.14
C LEU A 69 5.81 -18.75 8.62
N GLY A 70 5.66 -17.44 8.40
CA GLY A 70 6.75 -16.57 7.92
C GLY A 70 7.08 -16.70 6.43
N GLN A 71 6.48 -17.64 5.71
CA GLN A 71 6.66 -17.77 4.27
C GLN A 71 5.48 -17.14 3.52
N GLU A 72 5.81 -16.18 2.65
CA GLU A 72 4.85 -15.55 1.75
C GLU A 72 4.26 -16.56 0.77
N PHE A 73 2.94 -16.52 0.58
CA PHE A 73 2.23 -17.38 -0.38
C PHE A 73 1.38 -16.59 -1.38
N VAL A 74 0.95 -15.37 -1.03
CA VAL A 74 0.22 -14.47 -1.93
C VAL A 74 0.69 -13.03 -1.73
N ARG A 75 0.89 -12.32 -2.84
CA ARG A 75 1.06 -10.87 -2.91
C ARG A 75 -0.01 -10.28 -3.82
N VAL A 76 -0.62 -9.18 -3.38
CA VAL A 76 -1.55 -8.40 -4.20
C VAL A 76 -1.05 -6.96 -4.25
N GLY A 77 -0.71 -6.48 -5.44
CA GLY A 77 -0.31 -5.10 -5.68
C GLY A 77 -1.45 -4.28 -6.28
N TYR A 78 -1.58 -3.04 -5.83
CA TYR A 78 -2.47 -2.04 -6.42
C TYR A 78 -1.65 -0.82 -6.81
N TYR A 79 -1.89 -0.30 -8.01
CA TYR A 79 -1.38 1.02 -8.38
C TYR A 79 -2.16 2.10 -7.62
N ALA A 80 -1.42 3.04 -7.03
CA ALA A 80 -1.96 4.22 -6.40
C ALA A 80 -1.39 5.45 -7.10
N ASN A 81 -2.24 6.34 -7.59
CA ASN A 81 -1.84 7.62 -8.15
C ASN A 81 -2.06 8.70 -7.09
N ASN A 82 -0.99 9.39 -6.70
CA ASN A 82 -1.04 10.57 -5.85
C ASN A 82 -0.95 11.81 -6.75
N ASP A 83 -1.97 12.66 -6.72
CA ASP A 83 -2.01 13.86 -7.55
C ASP A 83 -2.77 14.98 -6.83
N TYR A 84 -2.65 16.21 -7.33
CA TYR A 84 -3.50 17.30 -6.86
C TYR A 84 -4.91 17.15 -7.45
N ASP A 85 -5.94 17.29 -6.62
CA ASP A 85 -7.33 17.38 -7.13
C ASP A 85 -7.57 18.70 -7.89
N ASP A 86 -6.80 19.74 -7.56
CA ASP A 86 -6.88 21.05 -8.20
C ASP A 86 -6.16 21.07 -9.55
N GLU A 87 -6.86 21.50 -10.61
CA GLU A 87 -6.32 21.52 -11.97
C GLU A 87 -5.17 22.53 -12.15
N GLN A 88 -5.24 23.70 -11.51
CA GLN A 88 -4.17 24.70 -11.60
C GLN A 88 -2.89 24.19 -10.95
N LEU A 89 -2.99 23.50 -9.82
CA LEU A 89 -1.83 22.89 -9.16
C LEU A 89 -1.21 21.74 -9.96
N ARG A 90 -1.96 21.10 -10.86
CA ARG A 90 -1.44 20.08 -11.78
C ARG A 90 -0.73 20.68 -12.98
N GLU A 91 -1.30 21.74 -13.56
CA GLU A 91 -0.71 22.43 -14.71
C GLU A 91 0.54 23.24 -14.31
N GLU A 92 0.49 23.89 -13.14
CA GLU A 92 1.56 24.71 -12.58
C GLU A 92 1.92 24.24 -11.16
N PRO A 93 2.63 23.10 -11.03
CA PRO A 93 2.97 22.55 -9.74
C PRO A 93 3.90 23.50 -8.97
N PRO A 94 3.64 23.74 -7.67
CA PRO A 94 4.49 24.60 -6.85
C PRO A 94 5.89 23.99 -6.68
N PRO A 95 6.94 24.82 -6.46
CA PRO A 95 8.30 24.33 -6.26
C PRO A 95 8.48 23.38 -5.07
N LYS A 96 7.59 23.47 -4.08
CA LYS A 96 7.53 22.57 -2.92
C LYS A 96 6.18 21.89 -2.89
N VAL A 97 6.19 20.58 -2.70
CA VAL A 97 4.98 19.75 -2.71
C VAL A 97 4.04 20.12 -1.55
N LEU A 98 2.75 20.30 -1.84
CA LEU A 98 1.68 20.64 -0.89
C LEU A 98 0.91 19.37 -0.48
N ILE A 99 1.48 18.60 0.44
CA ILE A 99 1.00 17.26 0.85
C ILE A 99 -0.49 17.25 1.22
N GLU A 100 -0.97 18.29 1.88
CA GLU A 100 -2.36 18.41 2.33
C GLU A 100 -3.39 18.53 1.19
N LYS A 101 -2.92 18.92 -0.01
CA LYS A 101 -3.74 19.04 -1.23
C LYS A 101 -3.65 17.81 -2.13
N ILE A 102 -2.84 16.82 -1.75
CA ILE A 102 -2.69 15.58 -2.50
C ILE A 102 -3.84 14.64 -2.18
N ARG A 103 -4.27 13.94 -3.22
CA ARG A 103 -5.31 12.92 -3.16
C ARG A 103 -4.80 11.67 -3.82
N ARG A 104 -5.10 10.55 -3.18
CA ARG A 104 -4.68 9.23 -3.63
C ARG A 104 -5.86 8.51 -4.27
N ASN A 105 -5.71 8.14 -5.52
CA ASN A 105 -6.63 7.26 -6.22
C ASN A 105 -6.00 5.86 -6.37
N ILE A 106 -6.66 4.84 -5.84
CA ILE A 106 -6.18 3.45 -5.91
C ILE A 106 -6.93 2.75 -7.04
N LEU A 107 -6.21 2.20 -8.02
CA LEU A 107 -6.78 1.42 -9.11
C LEU A 107 -7.15 0.02 -8.62
N SER A 108 -8.28 -0.09 -7.91
CA SER A 108 -8.75 -1.33 -7.29
C SER A 108 -9.19 -2.41 -8.29
N ASP A 109 -9.60 -2.01 -9.50
CA ASP A 109 -10.23 -2.90 -10.48
C ASP A 109 -9.22 -3.80 -11.22
N LYS A 110 -7.93 -3.50 -11.13
CA LYS A 110 -6.85 -4.23 -11.82
C LYS A 110 -5.74 -4.63 -10.84
N PRO A 111 -6.01 -5.47 -9.83
CA PRO A 111 -5.00 -5.92 -8.90
C PRO A 111 -3.96 -6.81 -9.60
N MET A 112 -2.69 -6.62 -9.27
CA MET A 112 -1.63 -7.53 -9.68
C MET A 112 -1.48 -8.62 -8.63
N VAL A 113 -1.89 -9.84 -8.96
CA VAL A 113 -1.85 -10.98 -8.03
C VAL A 113 -0.68 -11.90 -8.37
N THR A 114 0.24 -12.04 -7.44
CA THR A 114 1.36 -12.99 -7.52
C THR A 114 1.15 -14.10 -6.49
N LYS A 115 1.24 -15.34 -6.93
CA LYS A 115 1.12 -16.53 -6.08
C LYS A 115 2.48 -17.22 -6.00
N PHE A 116 2.91 -17.54 -4.80
CA PHE A 116 4.15 -18.25 -4.54
C PHE A 116 3.85 -19.69 -4.14
N LEU A 117 4.70 -20.63 -4.57
CA LEU A 117 4.57 -22.02 -4.15
C LEU A 117 4.86 -22.12 -2.64
N HIS A 118 3.88 -22.58 -1.88
CA HIS A 118 3.97 -22.78 -0.44
C HIS A 118 3.51 -24.20 -0.10
N LYS A 119 4.23 -24.88 0.79
CA LYS A 119 3.83 -26.19 1.33
C LYS A 119 3.14 -25.98 2.67
N PHE A 120 1.81 -25.94 2.65
CA PHE A 120 1.02 -25.89 3.86
C PHE A 120 1.13 -27.24 4.60
N PRO A 121 1.45 -27.24 5.91
CA PRO A 121 1.31 -28.43 6.73
C PRO A 121 -0.17 -28.85 6.76
N PRO A 122 -0.44 -30.17 6.90
CA PRO A 122 -1.79 -30.70 6.99
C PRO A 122 -2.56 -30.20 8.22
#